data_AF-A0AAN9ADC3-F1
#
_entry.id   AF-A0AAN9ADC3-F1
#
_cell.length_a   1.000
_cell.length_b   1.000
_cell.length_c   1.000
_cell.angle_alpha   90.00
_cell.angle_beta   90.00
_cell.angle_gamma   90.00
#
_symmetry.space_group_name_H-M   'P 1'
#
loop_
_entity.id
_entity.type
_entity.pdbx_description
1 polymer ?
#
loop_
_entity_poly.entity_id
_entity_poly.type
_entity_poly.pdbx_seq_one_letter_code
_entity_poly.pdbx_strand_id
1 'polypeptide(L)'
;MSFYLVVCKTHYLLPVPAQVIQQRHSCSLPIVTRSLGETSHYDGYNDWRVGDEYLDWHGAESDQGQHYGIPADGSPAAWTSNDPSNPGYQPLNTFGEAYWMIDFDLDCSLTEGGWFTVKGWLAGDAGQFSGLEADIVQETCTGTVGGPPPYASYSHMAKCGHINVFHYDRGDCTINAF
;
A
#
# COMPACT_ATOMS: atom_id res chain seq x y z
N MET A 1 -3.50 -13.23 12.20
CA MET A 1 -4.44 -12.29 11.58
C MET A 1 -3.56 -11.23 10.95
N SER A 2 -3.60 -11.08 9.63
CA SER A 2 -2.73 -10.15 8.91
C SER A 2 -3.44 -8.81 8.75
N PHE A 3 -2.70 -7.73 8.94
CA PHE A 3 -3.21 -6.36 8.87
C PHE A 3 -2.39 -5.56 7.88
N TYR A 4 -3.01 -4.62 7.17
CA TYR A 4 -2.32 -3.74 6.24
C TYR A 4 -2.56 -2.28 6.60
N LEU A 5 -1.48 -1.51 6.60
CA LEU A 5 -1.41 -0.10 6.89
C LEU A 5 -0.98 0.62 5.61
N VAL A 6 -1.96 1.20 4.92
CA VAL A 6 -1.73 2.01 3.73
C VAL A 6 -1.64 3.47 4.15
N VAL A 7 -0.42 3.98 4.22
CA VAL A 7 -0.17 5.39 4.47
C VAL A 7 -0.05 6.12 3.15
N CYS A 8 -1.03 6.96 2.86
CA CYS A 8 -1.06 7.74 1.63
C CYS A 8 -0.98 9.22 1.98
N LYS A 9 0.09 9.90 1.57
CA LYS A 9 0.27 11.35 1.76
C LYS A 9 -0.12 12.10 0.49
N THR A 10 -0.71 13.27 0.66
CA THR A 10 -0.97 14.17 -0.46
C THR A 10 0.32 14.84 -0.87
N HIS A 11 0.73 14.65 -2.12
CA HIS A 11 1.77 15.44 -2.75
C HIS A 11 1.24 15.99 -4.06
N TYR A 12 1.49 17.27 -4.33
CA TYR A 12 1.47 17.78 -5.70
C TYR A 12 2.68 17.17 -6.40
N LEU A 13 2.57 15.93 -6.88
CA LEU A 13 3.62 15.33 -7.69
C LEU A 13 3.90 16.32 -8.83
N LEU A 14 5.12 16.87 -8.86
CA LEU A 14 5.60 17.63 -10.01
C LEU A 14 5.35 16.75 -11.25
N PRO A 15 4.98 17.34 -12.41
CA PRO A 15 4.57 16.57 -13.57
C PRO A 15 5.59 15.47 -13.83
N VAL A 16 5.17 14.21 -13.68
CA VAL A 16 5.98 13.04 -14.00
C VAL A 16 6.57 13.31 -15.37
N PRO A 17 7.91 13.32 -15.53
CA PRO A 17 8.53 13.54 -16.82
C PRO A 17 7.89 12.55 -17.80
N ALA A 18 7.37 13.07 -18.89
CA ALA A 18 6.56 12.29 -19.82
C ALA A 18 7.42 11.31 -20.63
N GLN A 19 8.17 10.40 -20.01
CA GLN A 19 9.09 9.49 -20.71
C GLN A 19 9.38 8.20 -19.91
N VAL A 20 8.37 7.35 -19.69
CA VAL A 20 8.49 5.89 -19.87
C VAL A 20 7.11 5.39 -20.31
N ILE A 21 7.01 4.89 -21.53
CA ILE A 21 5.78 4.25 -22.04
C ILE A 21 5.86 2.77 -21.63
N GLN A 22 5.73 2.50 -20.33
CA GLN A 22 5.17 1.22 -19.91
C GLN A 22 3.67 1.46 -19.73
N GLN A 23 2.89 0.47 -20.16
CA GLN A 23 1.48 0.52 -20.46
C GLN A 23 0.67 1.29 -19.40
N ARG A 24 0.37 2.59 -19.64
CA ARG A 24 -0.57 3.34 -18.81
C ARG A 24 -1.94 2.67 -18.90
N HIS A 25 -2.20 1.75 -17.99
CA HIS A 25 -3.53 1.18 -17.84
C HIS A 25 -4.43 2.30 -17.29
N SER A 26 -5.63 2.45 -17.86
CA SER A 26 -6.57 3.52 -17.51
C SER A 26 -7.02 3.50 -16.04
N CYS A 27 -6.67 2.45 -15.30
CA CYS A 27 -7.03 2.21 -13.90
C CYS A 27 -5.78 2.05 -13.01
N SER A 28 -4.68 2.72 -13.36
CA SER A 28 -3.45 2.79 -12.55
C SER A 28 -3.31 4.17 -11.91
N LEU A 29 -2.76 4.22 -10.71
CA LEU A 29 -2.52 5.46 -9.98
C LEU A 29 -1.02 5.66 -9.80
N PRO A 30 -0.41 6.74 -10.33
CA PRO A 30 1.00 7.02 -10.11
C PRO A 30 1.28 7.23 -8.63
N ILE A 31 2.30 6.55 -8.11
CA ILE A 31 2.75 6.65 -6.73
C ILE A 31 4.24 6.97 -6.66
N VAL A 32 4.66 7.50 -5.52
CA VAL A 32 6.08 7.53 -5.14
C VAL A 32 6.21 6.91 -3.76
N THR A 33 6.78 5.71 -3.69
CA THR A 33 6.99 5.00 -2.42
C THR A 33 8.05 5.72 -1.56
N ARG A 34 7.85 5.69 -0.25
CA ARG A 34 8.79 6.21 0.74
C ARG A 34 9.58 5.09 1.40
N SER A 35 10.83 5.37 1.76
CA SER A 35 11.58 4.46 2.62
C SER A 35 10.88 4.32 3.98
N LEU A 36 10.74 3.08 4.46
CA LEU A 36 10.36 2.78 5.83
C LEU A 36 11.60 2.72 6.73
N GLY A 37 12.82 2.76 6.18
CA GLY A 37 14.04 2.78 6.95
C GLY A 37 15.17 2.04 6.23
N GLU A 38 16.38 2.18 6.75
CA GLU A 38 17.60 1.67 6.12
C GLU A 38 18.22 0.49 6.90
N THR A 39 17.49 -0.07 7.87
CA THR A 39 17.93 -1.27 8.60
C THR A 39 17.73 -2.51 7.74
N SER A 40 18.49 -3.57 8.01
CA SER A 40 18.37 -4.84 7.28
C SER A 40 16.97 -5.48 7.31
N HIS A 41 16.12 -5.09 8.27
CA HIS A 41 14.70 -5.47 8.31
C HIS A 41 13.93 -5.02 7.07
N TYR A 42 14.31 -3.89 6.47
CA TYR A 42 13.64 -3.28 5.31
C TYR A 42 14.34 -3.54 3.98
N ASP A 43 15.41 -4.35 3.94
CA ASP A 43 16.17 -4.59 2.70
C ASP A 43 15.28 -5.09 1.57
N GLY A 44 14.41 -6.08 1.83
CA GLY A 44 13.47 -6.57 0.81
C GLY A 44 12.50 -5.51 0.32
N TYR A 45 11.92 -4.73 1.24
CA TYR A 45 11.04 -3.61 0.90
C TYR A 45 11.76 -2.56 0.03
N ASN A 46 12.99 -2.20 0.42
CA ASN A 46 13.79 -1.21 -0.28
C ASN A 46 14.24 -1.70 -1.66
N ASP A 47 14.59 -2.97 -1.79
CA ASP A 47 14.96 -3.57 -3.07
C ASP A 47 13.75 -3.63 -4.02
N TRP A 48 12.59 -4.10 -3.54
CA TRP A 48 11.38 -4.25 -4.37
C TRP A 48 10.71 -2.92 -4.73
N ARG A 49 10.84 -1.86 -3.93
CA ARG A 49 10.16 -0.58 -4.20
C ARG A 49 10.89 0.27 -5.25
N VAL A 50 12.14 -0.06 -5.58
CA VAL A 50 12.89 0.66 -6.61
C VAL A 50 12.18 0.47 -7.94
N GLY A 51 11.80 1.57 -8.60
CA GLY A 51 11.09 1.50 -9.88
C GLY A 51 9.66 0.97 -9.78
N ASP A 52 9.02 1.06 -8.61
CA ASP A 52 7.57 0.89 -8.41
C ASP A 52 6.89 2.26 -8.57
N GLU A 53 6.31 2.53 -9.74
CA GLU A 53 5.78 3.84 -10.14
C GLU A 53 4.25 3.93 -10.07
N TYR A 54 3.54 2.80 -10.05
CA TYR A 54 2.08 2.76 -10.12
C TYR A 54 1.48 1.77 -9.12
N LEU A 55 0.41 2.21 -8.48
CA LEU A 55 -0.53 1.31 -7.83
C LEU A 55 -1.48 0.75 -8.91
N ASP A 56 -1.35 -0.54 -9.21
CA ASP A 56 -2.18 -1.23 -10.19
C ASP A 56 -2.45 -2.72 -9.85
N TRP A 57 -3.08 -3.44 -10.79
CA TRP A 57 -3.50 -4.84 -10.64
C TRP A 57 -2.67 -5.81 -11.49
N HIS A 58 -1.49 -5.40 -11.97
CA HIS A 58 -0.73 -6.09 -13.01
C HIS A 58 0.59 -6.71 -12.53
N GLY A 59 0.87 -6.65 -11.22
CA GLY A 59 2.05 -7.26 -10.63
C GLY A 59 3.27 -6.34 -10.68
N ALA A 60 4.47 -6.89 -10.76
CA ALA A 60 5.68 -6.07 -10.87
C ALA A 60 5.80 -5.34 -12.22
N GLU A 61 6.31 -4.11 -12.16
CA GLU A 61 6.66 -3.32 -13.33
C GLU A 61 7.97 -3.82 -13.97
N SER A 62 8.25 -3.47 -15.23
CA SER A 62 9.39 -4.10 -15.94
C SER A 62 10.73 -3.66 -15.39
N ASP A 63 10.77 -2.44 -14.85
CA ASP A 63 11.94 -1.83 -14.24
C ASP A 63 11.88 -1.85 -12.71
N GLN A 64 10.89 -2.54 -12.12
CA GLN A 64 10.78 -2.71 -10.69
C GLN A 64 11.87 -3.65 -10.16
N GLY A 65 12.42 -3.30 -9.00
CA GLY A 65 13.53 -3.98 -8.37
C GLY A 65 13.19 -5.39 -7.89
N GLN A 66 14.24 -6.11 -7.51
CA GLN A 66 14.16 -7.52 -7.09
C GLN A 66 14.98 -7.71 -5.83
N HIS A 67 14.49 -8.56 -4.93
CA HIS A 67 15.23 -8.96 -3.74
C HIS A 67 15.72 -10.40 -3.89
N TYR A 68 17.03 -10.64 -3.77
CA TYR A 68 17.66 -11.94 -4.06
C TYR A 68 17.27 -12.55 -5.41
N GLY A 69 17.05 -11.72 -6.43
CA GLY A 69 16.63 -12.15 -7.77
C GLY A 69 15.16 -12.58 -7.88
N ILE A 70 14.35 -12.33 -6.85
CA ILE A 70 12.91 -12.57 -6.83
C ILE A 70 12.21 -11.23 -7.14
N PRO A 71 11.43 -11.13 -8.23
CA PRO A 71 10.65 -9.95 -8.52
C PRO A 71 9.53 -9.74 -7.49
N ALA A 72 9.05 -8.52 -7.36
CA ALA A 72 7.86 -8.24 -6.55
C ALA A 72 6.60 -8.81 -7.23
N ASP A 73 5.53 -8.98 -6.44
CA ASP A 73 4.19 -9.32 -6.97
C ASP A 73 3.29 -8.09 -7.13
N GLY A 74 3.85 -6.89 -6.95
CA GLY A 74 3.17 -5.59 -6.97
C GLY A 74 3.92 -4.58 -6.09
N SER A 75 3.27 -3.48 -5.70
CA SER A 75 3.85 -2.52 -4.78
C SER A 75 4.11 -3.17 -3.40
N PRO A 76 5.36 -3.17 -2.89
CA PRO A 76 5.71 -3.94 -1.71
C PRO A 76 5.19 -3.30 -0.43
N ALA A 77 4.93 -4.12 0.58
CA ALA A 77 4.70 -3.69 1.96
C ALA A 77 5.71 -4.37 2.88
N ALA A 78 6.03 -3.73 4.00
CA ALA A 78 6.92 -4.29 5.01
C ALA A 78 6.17 -4.60 6.30
N TRP A 79 6.54 -5.67 6.99
CA TRP A 79 6.06 -5.93 8.35
C TRP A 79 6.57 -4.85 9.30
N THR A 80 5.70 -4.32 10.17
CA THR A 80 6.04 -3.22 11.09
C THR A 80 5.54 -3.44 12.51
N SER A 81 6.13 -2.68 13.43
CA SER A 81 5.87 -2.66 14.87
C SER A 81 5.66 -1.22 15.38
N ASN A 82 4.95 -1.08 16.50
CA ASN A 82 4.82 0.16 17.25
C ASN A 82 5.80 0.26 18.44
N ASP A 83 6.66 -0.73 18.66
CA ASP A 83 7.70 -0.76 19.70
C ASP A 83 8.99 -0.10 19.17
N PRO A 84 9.45 1.04 19.73
CA PRO A 84 10.67 1.73 19.29
C PRO A 84 11.97 0.90 19.38
N SER A 85 11.96 -0.22 20.10
CA SER A 85 13.09 -1.14 20.20
C SER A 85 13.09 -2.23 19.11
N ASN A 86 11.98 -2.36 18.37
CA ASN A 86 11.83 -3.35 17.31
C ASN A 86 12.51 -2.85 16.02
N PRO A 87 13.28 -3.70 15.29
CA PRO A 87 13.86 -3.33 13.99
C PRO A 87 12.83 -2.88 12.94
N GLY A 88 11.59 -3.34 13.05
CA GLY A 88 10.47 -2.94 12.20
C GLY A 88 9.66 -1.76 12.73
N TYR A 89 10.19 -0.98 13.68
CA TYR A 89 9.48 0.16 14.25
C TYR A 89 9.07 1.18 13.19
N GLN A 90 7.79 1.54 13.17
CA GLN A 90 7.27 2.66 12.38
C GLN A 90 6.46 3.62 13.26
N PRO A 91 6.79 4.94 13.28
CA PRO A 91 6.07 5.90 14.12
C PRO A 91 4.60 6.07 13.72
N LEU A 92 4.25 5.78 12.47
CA LEU A 92 2.87 5.84 11.97
C LEU A 92 2.08 4.55 12.26
N ASN A 93 2.75 3.45 12.62
CA ASN A 93 2.09 2.28 13.15
C ASN A 93 1.83 2.50 14.65
N THR A 94 0.62 2.93 14.98
CA THR A 94 0.15 3.03 16.37
C THR A 94 -0.78 1.88 16.76
N PHE A 95 -0.90 0.85 15.90
CA PHE A 95 -1.94 -0.17 15.97
C PHE A 95 -1.45 -1.49 16.58
N GLY A 96 -0.13 -1.69 16.63
CA GLY A 96 0.49 -2.80 17.32
C GLY A 96 1.58 -3.47 16.49
N GLU A 97 1.87 -4.71 16.86
CA GLU A 97 2.78 -5.58 16.12
C GLU A 97 2.12 -6.12 14.84
N ALA A 98 2.96 -6.46 13.86
CA ALA A 98 2.58 -7.22 12.67
C ALA A 98 1.59 -6.56 11.69
N TYR A 99 1.68 -5.24 11.55
CA TYR A 99 1.03 -4.51 10.46
C TYR A 99 1.94 -4.43 9.24
N TRP A 100 1.47 -4.90 8.08
CA TRP A 100 2.14 -4.72 6.79
C TRP A 100 1.92 -3.30 6.28
N MET A 101 2.96 -2.49 6.20
CA MET A 101 2.87 -1.09 5.87
C MET A 101 3.45 -0.79 4.50
N ILE A 102 2.77 0.10 3.76
CA ILE A 102 3.33 0.84 2.63
C ILE A 102 3.07 2.34 2.86
N ASP A 103 4.09 3.18 2.66
CA ASP A 103 3.96 4.65 2.68
C ASP A 103 4.28 5.18 1.28
N PHE A 104 3.36 5.93 0.68
CA PHE A 104 3.56 6.54 -0.62
C PHE A 104 2.90 7.91 -0.75
N ASP A 105 3.44 8.71 -1.68
CA ASP A 105 2.77 9.90 -2.21
C ASP A 105 1.85 9.51 -3.36
N LEU A 106 0.66 10.12 -3.40
CA LEU A 106 -0.32 10.00 -4.48
C LEU A 106 -0.93 11.37 -4.78
N ASP A 107 -1.14 11.68 -6.06
CA ASP A 107 -1.92 12.84 -6.46
C ASP A 107 -3.42 12.55 -6.29
N CYS A 108 -4.02 13.09 -5.23
CA CYS A 108 -5.42 12.86 -4.92
C CYS A 108 -6.38 13.37 -6.02
N SER A 109 -5.95 14.25 -6.92
CA SER A 109 -6.78 14.69 -8.05
C SER A 109 -7.03 13.60 -9.10
N LEU A 110 -6.21 12.54 -9.07
CA LEU A 110 -6.37 11.36 -9.93
C LEU A 110 -7.28 10.29 -9.32
N THR A 111 -7.82 10.54 -8.13
CA THR A 111 -8.70 9.62 -7.40
C THR A 111 -10.17 10.01 -7.51
N GLU A 112 -11.08 9.06 -7.30
CA GLU A 112 -12.53 9.31 -7.35
C GLU A 112 -12.98 9.98 -6.05
N GLY A 113 -13.07 11.32 -6.05
CA GLY A 113 -13.48 12.08 -4.88
C GLY A 113 -12.54 11.92 -3.66
N GLY A 114 -11.25 11.66 -3.90
CA GLY A 114 -10.26 11.40 -2.85
C GLY A 114 -10.10 9.92 -2.48
N TRP A 115 -10.82 9.01 -3.14
CA TRP A 115 -10.83 7.57 -2.81
C TRP A 115 -10.23 6.71 -3.91
N PHE A 116 -9.54 5.64 -3.51
CA PHE A 116 -8.95 4.65 -4.40
C PHE A 116 -9.06 3.24 -3.81
N THR A 117 -8.95 2.21 -4.65
CA THR A 117 -9.12 0.81 -4.22
C THR A 117 -7.79 0.10 -4.04
N VAL A 118 -7.71 -0.77 -3.03
CA VAL A 118 -6.56 -1.66 -2.78
C VAL A 118 -7.04 -3.05 -2.37
N LYS A 119 -6.25 -4.08 -2.67
CA LYS A 119 -6.34 -5.41 -2.04
C LYS A 119 -4.95 -5.85 -1.63
N GLY A 120 -4.87 -6.64 -0.57
CA GLY A 120 -3.63 -7.32 -0.23
C GLY A 120 -3.34 -8.46 -1.20
N TRP A 121 -2.06 -8.64 -1.52
CA TRP A 121 -1.54 -9.88 -2.08
C TRP A 121 -0.63 -10.52 -1.03
N LEU A 122 -0.90 -11.78 -0.69
CA LEU A 122 -0.01 -12.56 0.16
C LEU A 122 0.76 -13.52 -0.72
N ALA A 123 2.09 -13.41 -0.68
CA ALA A 123 3.01 -14.42 -1.17
C ALA A 123 3.83 -14.95 0.01
N GLY A 124 3.72 -16.24 0.29
CA GLY A 124 4.53 -16.94 1.27
C GLY A 124 5.89 -17.37 0.69
N ASP A 125 6.82 -17.73 1.59
CA ASP A 125 8.16 -18.18 1.21
C ASP A 125 8.11 -19.31 0.16
N ALA A 126 8.84 -19.10 -0.93
CA ALA A 126 8.96 -20.03 -2.06
C ALA A 126 7.63 -20.39 -2.78
N GLY A 127 6.64 -19.50 -2.76
CA GLY A 127 5.40 -19.68 -3.55
C GLY A 127 4.46 -20.76 -3.03
N GLN A 128 4.65 -21.22 -1.78
CA GLN A 128 3.81 -22.27 -1.17
C GLN A 128 2.37 -21.82 -0.93
N PHE A 129 2.15 -20.52 -0.76
CA PHE A 129 0.84 -19.89 -0.77
C PHE A 129 0.99 -18.54 -1.47
N SER A 130 0.27 -18.35 -2.57
CA SER A 130 0.12 -17.03 -3.18
C SER A 130 -1.36 -16.79 -3.44
N GLY A 131 -1.84 -15.59 -3.13
CA GLY A 131 -3.26 -15.28 -3.32
C GLY A 131 -3.57 -13.82 -3.11
N LEU A 132 -4.41 -13.32 -4.02
CA LEU A 132 -5.13 -12.08 -3.83
C LEU A 132 -6.13 -12.27 -2.68
N GLU A 133 -6.29 -11.23 -1.87
CA GLU A 133 -7.34 -11.14 -0.86
C GLU A 133 -8.72 -11.44 -1.47
N ALA A 134 -9.56 -12.14 -0.69
CA ALA A 134 -10.93 -12.44 -1.06
C ALA A 134 -11.74 -11.16 -1.31
N ASP A 135 -12.87 -11.30 -2.01
CA ASP A 135 -13.80 -10.19 -2.17
C ASP A 135 -14.45 -9.84 -0.84
N ILE A 136 -14.34 -8.57 -0.47
CA ILE A 136 -14.91 -8.02 0.75
C ILE A 136 -16.04 -7.05 0.43
N VAL A 137 -16.87 -6.74 1.41
CA VAL A 137 -17.76 -5.57 1.36
C VAL A 137 -17.28 -4.63 2.45
N GLN A 138 -16.66 -3.51 2.06
CA GLN A 138 -16.12 -2.57 3.04
C GLN A 138 -17.26 -1.96 3.88
N GLU A 139 -17.08 -2.00 5.19
CA GLU A 139 -17.98 -1.40 6.16
C GLU A 139 -17.73 0.12 6.27
N THR A 140 -18.51 0.81 7.12
CA THR A 140 -18.18 2.21 7.46
C THR A 140 -16.89 2.24 8.27
N CYS A 141 -15.84 2.86 7.73
CA CYS A 141 -14.56 2.95 8.44
C CYS A 141 -14.69 3.81 9.69
N THR A 142 -14.00 3.39 10.75
CA THR A 142 -13.84 4.18 11.98
C THR A 142 -12.64 5.13 11.86
N GLY A 143 -12.26 5.82 12.94
CA GLY A 143 -11.11 6.73 12.98
C GLY A 143 -11.50 8.21 12.91
N THR A 144 -10.51 9.10 12.92
CA THR A 144 -10.73 10.55 13.02
C THR A 144 -11.39 11.16 11.78
N VAL A 145 -11.26 10.50 10.64
CA VAL A 145 -11.77 10.93 9.32
C VAL A 145 -12.37 9.77 8.54
N GLY A 146 -12.80 8.73 9.26
CA GLY A 146 -13.55 7.61 8.74
C GLY A 146 -14.92 8.02 8.17
N GLY A 147 -15.72 7.02 7.81
CA GLY A 147 -16.99 7.20 7.14
C GLY A 147 -17.31 6.08 6.17
N PRO A 148 -18.50 6.14 5.54
CA PRO A 148 -18.89 5.14 4.56
C PRO A 148 -18.02 5.28 3.29
N PRO A 149 -17.71 4.17 2.60
CA PRO A 149 -17.11 4.25 1.28
C PRO A 149 -18.04 5.00 0.31
N PRO A 150 -17.50 5.73 -0.68
CA PRO A 150 -18.32 6.53 -1.60
C PRO A 150 -19.16 5.68 -2.56
N TYR A 151 -18.78 4.42 -2.77
CA TYR A 151 -19.51 3.44 -3.57
C TYR A 151 -19.16 2.01 -3.13
N ALA A 152 -19.93 1.02 -3.59
CA ALA A 152 -19.65 -0.38 -3.30
C ALA A 152 -18.44 -0.88 -4.11
N SER A 153 -17.58 -1.66 -3.46
CA SER A 153 -16.37 -2.25 -4.05
C SER A 153 -16.15 -3.64 -3.45
N TYR A 154 -15.53 -4.54 -4.21
CA TYR A 154 -15.05 -5.84 -3.71
C TYR A 154 -13.63 -5.80 -3.14
N SER A 155 -13.06 -4.59 -3.12
CA SER A 155 -11.72 -4.25 -2.61
C SER A 155 -11.86 -3.21 -1.51
N HIS A 156 -10.84 -3.08 -0.67
CA HIS A 156 -10.75 -1.97 0.28
C HIS A 156 -10.74 -0.64 -0.47
N MET A 157 -11.36 0.37 0.12
CA MET A 157 -11.37 1.74 -0.35
C MET A 157 -10.60 2.60 0.63
N ALA A 158 -9.43 3.06 0.19
CA ALA A 158 -8.55 3.95 0.90
C ALA A 158 -8.82 5.41 0.50
N LYS A 159 -8.60 6.30 1.46
CA LYS A 159 -8.70 7.74 1.28
C LYS A 159 -7.31 8.34 1.12
N CYS A 160 -7.10 9.05 0.02
CA CYS A 160 -5.86 9.74 -0.28
C CYS A 160 -5.58 10.83 0.76
N GLY A 161 -4.32 11.00 1.16
CA GLY A 161 -3.91 12.00 2.16
C GLY A 161 -4.18 11.60 3.62
N HIS A 162 -4.37 10.32 3.90
CA HIS A 162 -4.73 9.80 5.22
C HIS A 162 -4.00 8.48 5.53
N ILE A 163 -4.04 8.09 6.81
CA ILE A 163 -3.60 6.77 7.29
C ILE A 163 -4.79 5.82 7.17
N ASN A 164 -4.70 4.81 6.32
CA ASN A 164 -5.75 3.81 6.09
C ASN A 164 -5.31 2.47 6.68
N VAL A 165 -6.15 1.87 7.49
CA VAL A 165 -5.87 0.58 8.14
C VAL A 165 -6.96 -0.41 7.76
N PHE A 166 -6.53 -1.55 7.23
CA PHE A 166 -7.40 -2.61 6.74
C PHE A 166 -7.05 -3.94 7.39
N HIS A 167 -8.07 -4.76 7.59
CA HIS A 167 -7.92 -6.13 8.07
C HIS A 167 -8.07 -7.08 6.90
N TYR A 168 -7.10 -7.98 6.72
CA TYR A 168 -7.10 -8.90 5.58
C TYR A 168 -8.35 -9.78 5.57
N ASP A 169 -8.92 -9.96 4.39
CA ASP A 169 -10.16 -10.68 4.08
C ASP A 169 -11.38 -10.17 4.85
N ARG A 170 -11.38 -8.90 5.30
CA ARG A 170 -12.47 -8.32 6.09
C ARG A 170 -12.88 -6.94 5.62
N GLY A 171 -14.13 -6.56 5.88
CA GLY A 171 -14.66 -5.25 5.51
C GLY A 171 -14.34 -4.14 6.52
N ASP A 172 -13.80 -4.46 7.70
CA ASP A 172 -13.56 -3.47 8.74
C ASP A 172 -12.27 -2.67 8.53
N CYS A 173 -12.34 -1.37 8.81
CA CYS A 173 -11.29 -0.40 8.49
C CYS A 173 -11.25 0.78 9.47
N THR A 174 -10.08 1.41 9.58
CA THR A 174 -9.85 2.66 10.32
C THR A 174 -9.15 3.67 9.41
N ILE A 175 -9.66 4.90 9.34
CA ILE A 175 -9.03 5.99 8.58
C ILE A 175 -8.77 7.17 9.51
N ASN A 176 -7.50 7.52 9.68
CA ASN A 176 -7.04 8.62 10.52
C ASN A 176 -6.37 9.72 9.70
N ALA A 177 -6.48 10.95 10.18
CA ALA A 177 -5.64 12.04 9.74
C ALA A 177 -4.19 11.84 10.26
N PHE A 178 -3.23 12.50 9.60
CA PHE A 178 -1.85 12.60 10.04
C PHE A 178 -1.69 13.39 11.34
#